data_AF-A0A2G3DYP2-F1
#
_entry.id   AF-A0A2G3DYP2-F1
#
_cell.length_a   1.000
_cell.length_b   1.000
_cell.length_c   1.000
_cell.angle_alpha   90.00
_cell.angle_beta   90.00
_cell.angle_gamma   90.00
#
_symmetry.space_group_name_H-M   'P 1'
#
loop_
_entity.id
_entity.type
_entity.pdbx_description
1 polymer ?
#
loop_
_entity_poly.entity_id
_entity_poly.type
_entity_poly.pdbx_seq_one_letter_code
_entity_poly.pdbx_strand_id
1 'polypeptide(L)'
;MEVLLANIRLWITSIHTQKFNLCTLVGAIGAAITYAFGGWTAGMEALFWVMVVDYITGLMVAGIFKNSSKTKSGGLKSDVGFRGLCKKFVMWMIVAVMYRLDLVLGIQYLRDLCIIGFILNEVISITENAGLMGIKLPPVISKAIAILNEKAGSEGLTDTEDIEDIGDGGNTE
;
A
#
# COMPACT_ATOMS: atom_id res chain seq x y z
N MET A 1 -56.69 -16.08 -3.74
CA MET A 1 -56.14 -15.15 -2.73
C MET A 1 -54.95 -15.79 -2.01
N GLU A 2 -55.10 -16.99 -1.45
CA GLU A 2 -54.02 -17.76 -0.80
C GLU A 2 -52.73 -17.92 -1.62
N VAL A 3 -52.85 -18.33 -2.89
CA VAL A 3 -51.67 -18.53 -3.77
C VAL A 3 -50.89 -17.23 -3.99
N LEU A 4 -51.59 -16.09 -4.11
CA LEU A 4 -50.97 -14.78 -4.27
C LEU A 4 -50.23 -14.38 -2.97
N LEU A 5 -50.86 -14.59 -1.82
CA LEU A 5 -50.24 -14.33 -0.51
C LEU A 5 -49.02 -15.22 -0.26
N ALA A 6 -49.06 -16.49 -0.68
CA ALA A 6 -47.92 -17.40 -0.61
C ALA A 6 -46.75 -16.94 -1.49
N ASN A 7 -47.01 -16.55 -2.73
CA ASN A 7 -45.99 -16.02 -3.64
C ASN A 7 -45.38 -14.71 -3.13
N ILE A 8 -46.19 -13.81 -2.57
CA ILE A 8 -45.71 -12.57 -1.95
C ILE A 8 -44.85 -12.87 -0.71
N ARG A 9 -45.28 -13.81 0.15
CA ARG A 9 -44.49 -14.22 1.33
C ARG A 9 -43.14 -14.83 0.92
N LEU A 10 -43.13 -15.72 -0.08
CA LEU A 10 -41.88 -16.31 -0.61
C LEU A 10 -40.96 -15.28 -1.24
N TRP A 11 -41.51 -14.29 -1.94
CA TRP A 11 -40.72 -13.20 -2.53
C TRP A 11 -40.07 -12.32 -1.45
N ILE A 12 -40.83 -11.97 -0.40
CA ILE A 12 -40.31 -11.19 0.73
C ILE A 12 -39.20 -11.95 1.45
N THR A 13 -39.43 -13.23 1.80
CA THR A 13 -38.39 -14.03 2.50
C THR A 13 -37.15 -14.22 1.64
N SER A 14 -37.31 -14.42 0.33
CA SER A 14 -36.18 -14.48 -0.61
C SER A 14 -35.32 -13.22 -0.54
N ILE A 15 -35.94 -12.02 -0.56
CA ILE A 15 -35.21 -10.75 -0.44
C ILE A 15 -34.45 -10.64 0.89
N HIS A 16 -35.07 -11.03 2.01
CA HIS A 16 -34.40 -11.00 3.31
C HIS A 16 -33.21 -11.96 3.37
N THR A 17 -33.35 -13.16 2.82
CA THR A 17 -32.28 -14.16 2.73
C THR A 17 -31.11 -13.65 1.89
N GLN A 18 -31.35 -13.01 0.74
CA GLN A 18 -30.27 -12.44 -0.08
C GLN A 18 -29.47 -11.37 0.67
N LYS A 19 -30.17 -10.46 1.37
CA LYS A 19 -29.52 -9.42 2.18
C LYS A 19 -28.72 -10.02 3.33
N PHE A 20 -29.28 -10.99 4.04
CA PHE A 20 -28.62 -11.68 5.15
C PHE A 20 -27.34 -12.40 4.68
N ASN A 21 -27.40 -13.10 3.55
CA ASN A 21 -26.26 -13.79 2.98
C ASN A 21 -25.14 -12.81 2.58
N LEU A 22 -25.51 -11.68 1.97
CA LEU A 22 -24.54 -10.64 1.62
C LEU A 22 -23.87 -10.03 2.86
N CYS A 23 -24.65 -9.65 3.87
CA CYS A 23 -24.10 -9.09 5.11
C CYS A 23 -23.18 -10.09 5.82
N THR A 24 -23.57 -11.36 5.85
CA THR A 24 -22.75 -12.43 6.47
C THR A 24 -21.44 -12.61 5.71
N LEU A 25 -21.47 -12.63 4.37
CA LEU A 25 -20.27 -12.77 3.55
C LEU A 25 -19.31 -11.57 3.73
N VAL A 26 -19.83 -10.35 3.63
CA VAL A 26 -19.03 -9.12 3.80
C VAL A 26 -18.48 -9.04 5.22
N GLY A 27 -19.30 -9.37 6.23
CA GLY A 27 -18.88 -9.42 7.63
C GLY A 27 -17.77 -10.45 7.86
N ALA A 28 -17.89 -11.65 7.29
CA ALA A 28 -16.87 -12.69 7.41
C ALA A 28 -15.54 -12.27 6.76
N ILE A 29 -15.59 -11.66 5.57
CA ILE A 29 -14.40 -11.13 4.89
C ILE A 29 -13.77 -9.99 5.71
N GLY A 30 -14.58 -9.05 6.18
CA GLY A 30 -14.11 -7.93 7.00
C GLY A 30 -13.47 -8.39 8.31
N ALA A 31 -14.05 -9.41 8.96
CA ALA A 31 -13.49 -10.02 10.15
C ALA A 31 -12.14 -10.71 9.84
N ALA A 32 -12.05 -11.45 8.73
CA ALA A 32 -10.81 -12.09 8.31
C ALA A 32 -9.70 -11.06 8.01
N ILE A 33 -10.03 -9.96 7.34
CA ILE A 33 -9.09 -8.86 7.06
C ILE A 33 -8.64 -8.22 8.38
N THR A 34 -9.57 -7.83 9.25
CA THR A 34 -9.23 -7.19 10.52
C THR A 34 -8.33 -8.09 11.38
N TYR A 35 -8.60 -9.40 11.38
CA TYR A 35 -7.75 -10.40 12.04
C TYR A 35 -6.35 -10.50 11.41
N ALA A 36 -6.24 -10.39 10.08
CA ALA A 36 -4.96 -10.45 9.39
C ALA A 36 -4.04 -9.26 9.72
N PHE A 37 -4.61 -8.08 9.98
CA PHE A 37 -3.87 -6.84 10.25
C PHE A 37 -3.78 -6.46 11.74
N GLY A 38 -4.50 -7.17 12.61
CA GLY A 38 -4.51 -6.88 14.05
C GLY A 38 -5.34 -5.67 14.43
N GLY A 39 -6.42 -5.43 13.69
CA GLY A 39 -7.27 -4.25 13.82
C GLY A 39 -7.21 -3.32 12.61
N TRP A 40 -7.98 -2.23 12.70
CA TRP A 40 -7.95 -1.12 11.76
C TRP A 40 -7.42 0.11 12.47
N THR A 41 -6.24 0.58 12.10
CA THR A 41 -5.57 1.69 12.80
C THR A 41 -5.61 2.98 11.98
N ALA A 42 -5.47 4.12 12.66
CA ALA A 42 -5.37 5.43 11.98
C ALA A 42 -4.18 5.49 11.01
N GLY A 43 -3.07 4.77 11.30
CA GLY A 43 -1.93 4.67 10.41
C GLY A 43 -2.27 3.93 9.10
N MET A 44 -3.02 2.83 9.19
CA MET A 44 -3.49 2.11 7.99
C MET A 44 -4.44 2.98 7.15
N GLU A 45 -5.36 3.70 7.80
CA GLU A 45 -6.26 4.63 7.12
C GLU A 45 -5.48 5.77 6.42
N ALA A 46 -4.49 6.35 7.09
CA ALA A 46 -3.62 7.36 6.49
C ALA A 46 -2.86 6.80 5.28
N LEU A 47 -2.26 5.62 5.41
CA LEU A 47 -1.56 4.94 4.32
C LEU A 47 -2.47 4.71 3.11
N PHE A 48 -3.71 4.25 3.35
CA PHE A 48 -4.70 4.09 2.29
C PHE A 48 -4.96 5.41 1.54
N TRP A 49 -5.22 6.51 2.27
CA TRP A 49 -5.49 7.80 1.65
C TRP A 49 -4.30 8.35 0.86
N VAL A 50 -3.08 8.24 1.40
CA VAL A 50 -1.87 8.69 0.69
C VAL A 50 -1.68 7.86 -0.58
N MET A 51 -1.89 6.53 -0.54
CA MET A 51 -1.82 5.68 -1.72
C MET A 51 -2.85 6.04 -2.80
N VAL A 52 -4.07 6.41 -2.40
CA VAL A 52 -5.14 6.84 -3.31
C VAL A 52 -4.75 8.15 -4.01
N VAL A 53 -4.27 9.13 -3.25
CA VAL A 53 -3.79 10.41 -3.81
C VAL A 53 -2.62 10.19 -4.76
N ASP A 54 -1.64 9.38 -4.36
CA ASP A 54 -0.51 9.02 -5.21
C ASP A 54 -0.97 8.39 -6.54
N TYR A 55 -1.88 7.41 -6.48
CA TYR A 55 -2.38 6.76 -7.68
C TYR A 55 -3.11 7.73 -8.62
N ILE A 56 -3.97 8.60 -8.09
CA ILE A 56 -4.69 9.60 -8.88
C ILE A 56 -3.71 10.61 -9.49
N THR A 57 -2.74 11.12 -8.72
CA THR A 57 -1.73 12.07 -9.22
C THR A 57 -0.84 11.45 -10.29
N GLY A 58 -0.41 10.20 -10.12
CA GLY A 58 0.37 9.46 -11.12
C GLY A 58 -0.41 9.24 -12.41
N LEU A 59 -1.71 8.91 -12.33
CA LEU A 59 -2.57 8.81 -13.51
C LEU A 59 -2.75 10.15 -14.23
N MET A 60 -2.92 11.26 -13.49
CA MET A 60 -3.04 12.60 -14.08
C MET A 60 -1.75 13.02 -14.80
N VAL A 61 -0.59 12.76 -14.21
CA VAL A 61 0.72 13.04 -14.84
C VAL A 61 0.88 12.23 -16.14
N ALA A 62 0.58 10.93 -16.09
CA ALA A 62 0.71 10.04 -17.25
C ALA A 62 -0.31 10.36 -18.37
N GLY A 63 -1.54 10.71 -18.01
CA GLY A 63 -2.63 10.94 -18.97
C GLY A 63 -2.70 12.35 -19.55
N ILE A 64 -2.58 13.37 -18.69
CA ILE A 64 -2.85 14.78 -19.06
C ILE A 64 -1.55 15.48 -19.44
N PHE A 65 -0.52 15.35 -18.61
CA PHE A 65 0.72 16.11 -18.81
C PHE A 65 1.64 15.50 -19.87
N LYS A 66 1.39 14.25 -20.31
CA LYS A 66 2.19 13.48 -21.29
C LYS A 66 3.70 13.48 -21.02
N ASN A 67 4.11 13.95 -19.85
CA ASN A 67 5.49 14.14 -19.44
C ASN A 67 5.87 12.97 -18.55
N SER A 68 5.88 11.77 -19.15
CA SER A 68 6.43 10.58 -18.53
C SER A 68 7.75 10.25 -19.23
N SER A 69 8.83 10.16 -18.46
CA SER A 69 10.18 9.85 -18.96
C SER A 69 10.33 8.43 -19.53
N LYS A 70 9.25 7.64 -19.68
CA LYS A 70 9.36 6.21 -20.07
C LYS A 70 8.43 5.69 -21.17
N THR A 71 7.76 6.50 -22.00
CA THR A 71 7.14 5.94 -23.23
C THR A 71 7.04 6.93 -24.38
N LYS A 72 7.69 6.62 -25.52
CA LYS A 72 7.60 7.32 -26.82
C LYS A 72 6.23 7.28 -27.51
N SER A 73 5.19 6.79 -26.84
CA SER A 73 3.86 6.54 -27.40
C SER A 73 2.84 6.99 -26.36
N GLY A 74 2.33 8.21 -26.53
CA GLY A 74 1.47 8.91 -25.58
C GLY A 74 0.07 8.32 -25.49
N GLY A 75 -0.06 7.16 -24.84
CA GLY A 75 -1.33 6.57 -24.45
C GLY A 75 -1.25 5.94 -23.07
N LEU A 76 -2.26 6.17 -22.25
CA LEU A 76 -2.53 5.44 -21.00
C LEU A 76 -2.62 3.94 -21.31
N LYS A 77 -1.51 3.22 -21.21
CA LYS A 77 -1.54 1.75 -21.21
C LYS A 77 -2.01 1.32 -19.82
N SER A 78 -3.14 0.62 -19.77
CA SER A 78 -3.71 0.02 -18.55
C SER A 78 -2.67 -0.82 -17.78
N ASP A 79 -1.70 -1.41 -18.48
CA ASP A 79 -0.57 -2.15 -17.91
C ASP A 79 0.27 -1.29 -16.93
N VAL A 80 0.47 0.00 -17.19
CA VAL A 80 1.25 0.88 -16.30
C VAL A 80 0.48 1.14 -15.00
N GLY A 81 -0.82 1.44 -15.10
CA GLY A 81 -1.67 1.66 -13.93
C GLY A 81 -1.83 0.38 -13.09
N PHE A 82 -1.96 -0.78 -13.75
CA PHE A 82 -2.07 -2.07 -13.06
C PHE A 82 -0.79 -2.43 -12.31
N ARG A 83 0.39 -2.22 -12.90
CA ARG A 83 1.68 -2.43 -12.21
C ARG A 83 1.82 -1.58 -10.96
N GLY A 84 1.36 -0.32 -10.99
CA GLY A 84 1.33 0.55 -9.81
C GLY A 84 0.42 0.01 -8.71
N LEU A 85 -0.78 -0.46 -9.08
CA LEU A 85 -1.73 -1.02 -8.12
C LEU A 85 -1.24 -2.34 -7.50
N CYS A 86 -0.59 -3.22 -8.28
CA CYS A 86 -0.01 -4.45 -7.77
C CYS A 86 1.06 -4.18 -6.70
N LYS A 87 1.90 -3.15 -6.88
CA LYS A 87 2.89 -2.75 -5.86
C LYS A 87 2.19 -2.33 -4.55
N LYS A 88 1.09 -1.59 -4.65
CA LYS A 88 0.30 -1.18 -3.48
C LYS A 88 -0.32 -2.37 -2.75
N PHE A 89 -0.81 -3.37 -3.48
CA PHE A 89 -1.28 -4.61 -2.88
C PHE A 89 -0.16 -5.33 -2.11
N VAL A 90 1.05 -5.43 -2.67
CA VAL A 90 2.20 -6.04 -1.98
C VAL A 90 2.57 -5.27 -0.70
N MET A 91 2.51 -3.95 -0.69
CA MET A 91 2.72 -3.16 0.53
C MET A 91 1.75 -3.57 1.65
N TRP A 92 0.47 -3.77 1.32
CA TRP A 92 -0.51 -4.29 2.29
C TRP A 92 -0.18 -5.70 2.78
N MET A 93 0.32 -6.59 1.91
CA MET A 93 0.78 -7.92 2.34
C MET A 93 1.96 -7.82 3.32
N ILE A 94 2.90 -6.90 3.07
CA ILE A 94 4.02 -6.65 3.99
C ILE A 94 3.50 -6.15 5.34
N VAL A 95 2.59 -5.18 5.37
CA VAL A 95 1.99 -4.70 6.63
C VAL A 95 1.33 -5.84 7.41
N ALA A 96 0.62 -6.76 6.75
CA ALA A 96 0.05 -7.93 7.40
C ALA A 96 1.13 -8.86 8.00
N VAL A 97 2.25 -9.05 7.30
CA VAL A 97 3.40 -9.83 7.81
C VAL A 97 4.04 -9.13 9.01
N MET A 98 4.22 -7.81 8.97
CA MET A 98 4.78 -7.05 10.09
C MET A 98 3.93 -7.16 11.35
N TYR A 99 2.61 -7.18 11.22
CA TYR A 99 1.73 -7.47 12.36
C TYR A 99 1.99 -8.87 12.95
N ARG A 100 2.20 -9.89 12.11
CA ARG A 100 2.56 -11.22 12.61
C ARG A 100 3.91 -11.23 13.31
N LEU A 101 4.86 -10.43 12.83
CA LEU A 101 6.16 -10.28 13.46
C LEU A 101 6.06 -9.58 14.83
N ASP A 102 5.23 -8.54 14.94
CA ASP A 102 4.90 -7.90 16.23
C ASP A 102 4.40 -8.95 17.25
N LEU A 103 3.47 -9.82 16.84
CA LEU A 103 2.96 -10.90 17.70
C LEU A 103 4.03 -11.91 18.11
N VAL A 104 4.92 -12.31 17.19
CA VAL A 104 5.98 -13.29 17.46
C VAL A 104 7.03 -12.71 18.41
N LEU A 105 7.37 -11.44 18.25
CA LEU A 105 8.37 -10.75 19.06
C LEU A 105 7.80 -10.19 20.37
N GLY A 106 6.47 -10.18 20.54
CA GLY A 106 5.80 -9.61 21.70
C GLY A 106 5.90 -8.08 21.77
N ILE A 107 6.09 -7.41 20.63
CA ILE A 107 6.16 -5.96 20.51
C ILE A 107 4.97 -5.44 19.68
N GLN A 108 4.82 -4.12 19.59
CA GLN A 108 3.63 -3.50 18.99
C GLN A 108 3.94 -2.33 18.06
N TYR A 109 5.21 -2.14 17.67
CA TYR A 109 5.64 -0.95 16.93
C TYR A 109 6.21 -1.24 15.54
N LEU A 110 6.47 -2.50 15.15
CA LEU A 110 7.05 -2.80 13.84
C LEU A 110 6.04 -2.58 12.72
N ARG A 111 4.78 -3.00 12.90
CA ARG A 111 3.70 -2.71 11.95
C ARG A 111 3.58 -1.21 11.72
N ASP A 112 3.57 -0.44 12.80
CA ASP A 112 3.36 1.01 12.72
C ASP A 112 4.57 1.72 12.09
N LEU A 113 5.80 1.27 12.39
CA LEU A 113 7.02 1.75 11.73
C LEU A 113 7.01 1.45 10.22
N CYS A 114 6.59 0.24 9.83
CA CYS A 114 6.46 -0.15 8.44
C CYS A 114 5.43 0.71 7.69
N ILE A 115 4.26 0.93 8.32
CA ILE A 115 3.22 1.82 7.77
C ILE A 115 3.76 3.23 7.55
N ILE A 116 4.46 3.79 8.54
CA ILE A 116 5.07 5.13 8.42
C ILE A 116 6.09 5.14 7.28
N GLY A 117 6.93 4.11 7.16
CA GLY A 117 7.87 3.97 6.05
C GLY A 117 7.18 3.98 4.68
N PHE A 118 6.08 3.25 4.51
CA PHE A 118 5.30 3.29 3.28
C PHE A 118 4.62 4.64 3.04
N ILE A 119 4.09 5.30 4.08
CA ILE A 119 3.54 6.65 3.96
C ILE A 119 4.60 7.61 3.43
N LEU A 120 5.81 7.57 3.96
CA LEU A 120 6.91 8.44 3.52
C LEU A 120 7.24 8.21 2.04
N ASN A 121 7.32 6.95 1.60
CA ASN A 121 7.55 6.60 0.20
C ASN A 121 6.47 7.15 -0.73
N GLU A 122 5.20 7.04 -0.33
CA GLU A 122 4.07 7.54 -1.11
C GLU A 122 4.04 9.09 -1.13
N VAL A 123 4.42 9.75 -0.03
CA VAL A 123 4.56 11.22 0.01
C VAL A 123 5.65 11.72 -0.94
N ILE A 124 6.79 11.01 -1.03
CA ILE A 124 7.84 11.32 -2.01
C ILE A 124 7.29 11.21 -3.44
N SER A 125 6.61 10.10 -3.75
CA SER A 125 5.98 9.88 -5.06
C SER A 125 4.94 10.95 -5.43
N ILE A 126 4.09 11.37 -4.48
CA ILE A 126 3.15 12.48 -4.68
C ILE A 126 3.91 13.79 -4.97
N THR A 127 4.98 14.04 -4.23
CA THR A 127 5.78 15.26 -4.38
C THR A 127 6.46 15.31 -5.76
N GLU A 128 6.95 14.17 -6.25
CA GLU A 128 7.46 14.04 -7.61
C GLU A 128 6.37 14.33 -8.65
N ASN A 129 5.20 13.69 -8.52
CA ASN A 129 4.07 13.92 -9.42
C ASN A 129 3.63 15.39 -9.41
N ALA A 130 3.59 16.03 -8.24
CA ALA A 130 3.32 17.46 -8.09
C ALA A 130 4.32 18.34 -8.84
N GLY A 131 5.61 18.04 -8.73
CA GLY A 131 6.66 18.71 -9.49
C GLY A 131 6.48 18.57 -11.01
N LEU A 132 6.12 17.36 -11.49
CA LEU A 132 5.83 17.10 -12.89
C LEU A 132 4.58 17.83 -13.41
N MET A 133 3.62 18.12 -12.53
CA MET A 133 2.45 18.95 -12.84
C MET A 133 2.74 20.46 -12.84
N GLY A 134 3.98 20.88 -12.56
CA GLY A 134 4.40 22.28 -12.59
C GLY A 134 4.31 23.01 -11.23
N ILE A 135 4.07 22.29 -10.14
CA ILE A 135 4.14 22.86 -8.80
C ILE A 135 5.62 23.12 -8.48
N LYS A 136 5.97 24.38 -8.20
CA LYS A 136 7.34 24.77 -7.88
C LYS A 136 7.75 24.22 -6.53
N LEU A 137 8.55 23.16 -6.56
CA LEU A 137 9.16 22.60 -5.36
C LEU A 137 10.35 23.46 -4.91
N PRO A 138 10.54 23.68 -3.59
CA PRO A 138 11.76 24.27 -3.07
C PRO A 138 13.00 23.47 -3.51
N PRO A 139 14.13 24.12 -3.84
CA PRO A 139 15.33 23.44 -4.35
C PRO A 139 15.88 22.35 -3.41
N VAL A 140 15.68 22.51 -2.10
CA VAL A 140 16.09 21.54 -1.08
C VAL A 140 15.34 20.22 -1.24
N ILE A 141 14.02 20.29 -1.50
CA ILE A 141 13.15 19.12 -1.65
C ILE A 141 13.49 18.38 -2.94
N SER A 142 13.63 19.10 -4.06
CA SER A 142 13.99 18.47 -5.33
C SER A 142 15.36 17.79 -5.30
N LYS A 143 16.35 18.38 -4.61
CA LYS A 143 17.67 17.76 -4.44
C LYS A 143 17.62 16.52 -3.54
N ALA A 144 16.89 16.58 -2.43
CA ALA A 144 16.73 15.44 -1.53
C ALA A 144 16.09 14.25 -2.26
N ILE A 145 15.01 14.49 -3.02
CA ILE A 145 14.34 13.45 -3.80
C ILE A 145 15.28 12.85 -4.86
N ALA A 146 16.10 13.66 -5.53
CA ALA A 146 17.05 13.16 -6.52
C ALA A 146 18.09 12.21 -5.90
N ILE A 147 18.65 12.56 -4.73
CA ILE A 147 19.61 11.72 -4.01
C ILE A 147 18.96 10.42 -3.52
N LEU A 148 17.72 10.50 -3.02
CA LEU A 148 16.98 9.31 -2.56
C LEU A 148 16.72 8.32 -3.70
N ASN A 149 16.36 8.80 -4.89
CA ASN A 149 16.18 7.96 -6.06
C ASN A 149 17.50 7.34 -6.57
N GLU A 150 18.61 8.08 -6.49
CA GLU A 150 19.93 7.57 -6.86
C GLU A 150 20.35 6.42 -5.93
N LYS A 151 20.23 6.62 -4.61
CA LYS A 151 20.54 5.61 -3.59
C LYS A 151 19.66 4.37 -3.70
N ALA A 152 18.35 4.55 -3.89
CA ALA A 152 17.42 3.43 -4.06
C ALA A 152 17.72 2.58 -5.32
N GLY A 153 18.39 3.17 -6.33
CA GLY A 153 18.86 2.44 -7.52
C GLY A 153 20.20 1.72 -7.31
N SER A 154 21.05 2.21 -6.40
CA SER A 154 22.40 1.67 -6.15
C SER A 154 22.47 0.64 -5.02
N GLU A 155 21.66 0.79 -3.96
CA GLU A 155 21.69 -0.05 -2.74
C GLU A 155 20.94 -1.41 -2.90
N GLY A 156 20.55 -1.77 -4.13
CA GLY A 156 19.98 -3.10 -4.46
C GLY A 156 21.02 -4.24 -4.53
N LEU A 157 22.31 -3.91 -4.38
CA LEU A 157 23.46 -4.81 -4.26
C LEU A 157 24.39 -4.14 -3.24
N THR A 158 24.97 -4.89 -2.30
CA THR A 158 25.81 -4.42 -1.15
C THR A 158 24.99 -3.62 -0.13
N ASP A 159 24.66 -4.10 1.08
CA ASP A 159 25.58 -4.58 2.13
C ASP A 159 24.89 -5.64 3.03
N THR A 160 25.45 -6.86 3.10
CA THR A 160 25.20 -7.82 4.21
C THR A 160 26.52 -8.43 4.71
N GLU A 161 27.66 -7.95 4.24
CA GLU A 161 28.97 -8.30 4.81
C GLU A 161 29.42 -7.08 5.60
N ASP A 162 29.18 -7.07 6.92
CA ASP A 162 29.95 -6.29 7.92
C ASP A 162 29.42 -6.52 9.36
N ILE A 163 28.83 -7.69 9.66
CA ILE A 163 28.54 -8.11 11.05
C ILE A 163 28.96 -9.58 11.24
N GLU A 164 30.22 -9.91 10.94
CA GLU A 164 30.93 -11.06 11.52
C GLU A 164 32.45 -10.72 11.58
N ASP A 165 32.83 -9.70 12.34
CA ASP A 165 34.23 -9.60 12.81
C ASP A 165 34.37 -8.93 14.19
N ILE A 166 33.60 -9.43 15.16
CA ILE A 166 33.91 -9.24 16.58
C ILE A 166 33.73 -10.60 17.25
N GLY A 167 34.74 -11.46 17.14
CA GLY A 167 34.64 -12.80 17.71
C GLY A 167 35.87 -13.70 17.63
N ASP A 168 37.08 -13.21 17.35
CA ASP A 168 38.30 -13.97 17.65
C ASP A 168 39.40 -13.06 18.17
N GLY A 169 39.34 -12.81 19.47
CA GLY A 169 40.44 -12.29 20.26
C GLY A 169 40.93 -13.38 21.20
N GLY A 170 41.53 -14.43 20.64
CA GLY A 170 42.40 -15.32 21.40
C GLY A 170 43.47 -14.49 22.12
N ASN A 171 43.46 -14.53 23.45
CA ASN A 171 44.65 -14.22 24.23
C ASN A 171 45.09 -15.51 24.91
N THR A 172 46.22 -15.98 24.42
CA THR A 172 47.17 -16.89 25.05
C THR A 172 47.53 -16.40 26.45
N GLU A 173 47.34 -17.26 27.46
CA GLU A 173 48.33 -17.68 28.46
C GLU A 173 47.95 -19.07 28.98
#